data_AF-A0A9D1ZWS2-F1
#
_entry.id   AF-A0A9D1ZWS2-F1
#
_cell.length_a   1.000
_cell.length_b   1.000
_cell.length_c   1.000
_cell.angle_alpha   90.00
_cell.angle_beta   90.00
_cell.angle_gamma   90.00
#
_symmetry.space_group_name_H-M   'P 1'
#
loop_
_entity.id
_entity.type
_entity.pdbx_description
1 polymer ?
#
loop_
_entity_poly.entity_id
_entity_poly.type
_entity_poly.pdbx_seq_one_letter_code
_entity_poly.pdbx_strand_id
1 'polypeptide(L)'
;MSFFSNFQTDKCPGPINGNPINGLNEKVCVQAQRVFDACIKQGQSEGIVLNITDPVPANPTYPLTFISARSTSSIGNVAAFQIDRLPDRANCARVQVTVDIPVEVVYTDANGTEGKANAVVTVNEDVILFVPQPSVMPYEVQAVVSAVSPEGTFNASDNTFVVDMCITVILKIIINVDLLLPSYGYCVIPPAQEYTQEVCAGFFELPLYPQGNANCGNGCNNNCNNNCK
;
A
#
# COMPACT_ATOMS: atom_id res chain seq x y z
N MET A 1 8.89 10.59 -23.91
CA MET A 1 8.19 11.56 -23.03
C MET A 1 7.28 10.80 -22.06
N SER A 2 7.31 11.13 -20.77
CA SER A 2 6.54 10.41 -19.75
C SER A 2 5.08 10.86 -19.75
N PHE A 3 4.18 10.02 -19.20
CA PHE A 3 2.79 10.38 -18.94
C PHE A 3 2.62 11.68 -18.12
N PHE A 4 3.67 12.09 -17.40
CA PHE A 4 3.69 13.29 -16.56
C PHE A 4 3.97 14.59 -17.35
N SER A 5 4.55 14.52 -18.54
CA SER A 5 4.93 15.70 -19.33
C SER A 5 3.83 16.12 -20.31
N ASN A 6 3.09 17.16 -19.91
CA ASN A 6 2.15 17.96 -20.70
C ASN A 6 2.70 18.32 -22.10
N PHE A 7 2.29 17.59 -23.14
CA PHE A 7 2.44 18.05 -24.51
C PHE A 7 1.13 17.91 -25.28
N GLN A 8 0.45 19.06 -25.39
CA GLN A 8 -0.52 19.44 -26.44
C GLN A 8 -1.57 18.39 -26.81
N THR A 9 -2.46 18.06 -25.86
CA THR A 9 -3.81 17.57 -26.19
C THR A 9 -4.84 18.41 -25.44
N ASP A 10 -6.03 18.55 -26.00
CA ASP A 10 -7.22 19.13 -25.35
C ASP A 10 -7.74 18.29 -24.16
N LYS A 11 -7.15 17.11 -23.92
CA LYS A 11 -7.57 16.10 -22.93
C LYS A 11 -6.43 15.71 -21.98
N CYS A 12 -5.65 16.69 -21.53
CA CYS A 12 -4.60 16.46 -20.54
C CYS A 12 -5.17 16.40 -19.11
N PRO A 13 -4.69 15.50 -18.25
CA PRO A 13 -5.01 15.54 -16.82
C PRO A 13 -4.40 16.81 -16.22
N GLY A 14 -5.25 17.79 -15.93
CA GLY A 14 -4.87 19.08 -15.36
C GLY A 14 -5.99 19.66 -14.50
N PRO A 15 -5.74 20.77 -13.80
CA PRO A 15 -6.78 21.46 -13.03
C PRO A 15 -7.94 21.84 -13.95
N ILE A 16 -9.17 21.54 -13.52
CA ILE A 16 -10.38 21.92 -14.26
C ILE A 16 -10.44 23.46 -14.31
N ASN A 17 -10.37 24.03 -15.51
CA ASN A 17 -10.56 25.45 -15.74
C ASN A 17 -11.87 25.66 -16.52
N GLY A 18 -12.83 26.37 -15.93
CA GLY A 18 -14.15 26.62 -16.55
C GLY A 18 -15.27 25.68 -16.07
N ASN A 19 -16.29 25.44 -16.90
CA ASN A 19 -17.44 24.60 -16.55
C ASN A 19 -17.10 23.11 -16.73
N PRO A 20 -17.10 22.28 -15.67
CA PRO A 20 -16.76 20.86 -15.74
C PRO A 20 -17.73 20.02 -16.59
N ILE A 21 -18.90 20.53 -16.95
CA ILE A 21 -19.87 19.80 -17.76
C ILE A 21 -19.55 19.88 -19.25
N ASN A 22 -18.78 20.88 -19.68
CA ASN A 22 -18.42 21.07 -21.09
C ASN A 22 -17.28 20.12 -21.47
N GLY A 23 -17.51 19.25 -22.47
CA GLY A 23 -16.50 18.33 -23.01
C GLY A 23 -16.59 16.88 -22.49
N LEU A 24 -17.59 16.56 -21.66
CA LEU A 24 -17.90 15.18 -21.30
C LEU A 24 -18.32 14.40 -22.55
N ASN A 25 -17.56 13.36 -22.87
CA ASN A 25 -17.69 12.64 -24.14
C ASN A 25 -18.51 11.35 -23.99
N GLU A 26 -18.43 10.70 -22.83
CA GLU A 26 -19.10 9.43 -22.58
C GLU A 26 -19.33 9.18 -21.09
N LYS A 27 -20.15 8.16 -20.81
CA LYS A 27 -20.31 7.58 -19.47
C LYS A 27 -19.48 6.30 -19.43
N VAL A 28 -18.54 6.23 -18.50
CA VAL A 28 -17.70 5.06 -18.29
C VAL A 28 -18.15 4.34 -17.02
N CYS A 29 -18.28 3.02 -17.10
CA CYS A 29 -18.46 2.18 -15.94
C CYS A 29 -17.10 1.67 -15.48
N VAL A 30 -16.71 1.97 -14.23
CA VAL A 30 -15.45 1.52 -13.64
C VAL A 30 -15.74 0.61 -12.46
N GLN A 31 -15.19 -0.59 -12.51
CA GLN A 31 -15.21 -1.50 -11.38
C GLN A 31 -14.16 -1.06 -10.35
N ALA A 32 -14.58 -0.80 -9.12
CA ALA A 32 -13.72 -0.32 -8.05
C ALA A 32 -14.07 -0.98 -6.71
N GLN A 33 -13.11 -1.01 -5.79
CA GLN A 33 -13.34 -1.43 -4.42
C GLN A 33 -13.75 -0.23 -3.58
N ARG A 34 -14.99 -0.22 -3.08
CA ARG A 34 -15.45 0.80 -2.14
C ARG A 34 -15.14 0.34 -0.72
N VAL A 35 -14.34 1.13 -0.01
CA VAL A 35 -14.08 0.97 1.43
C VAL A 35 -15.21 1.64 2.21
N PHE A 36 -15.93 0.88 3.04
CA PHE A 36 -16.97 1.40 3.93
C PHE A 36 -16.40 1.97 5.21
N ASP A 37 -15.49 1.22 5.80
CA ASP A 37 -14.79 1.58 7.00
C ASP A 37 -13.42 0.91 7.02
N ALA A 38 -12.49 1.52 7.72
CA ALA A 38 -11.16 0.99 7.93
C ALA A 38 -10.63 1.39 9.30
N CYS A 39 -9.97 0.46 9.98
CA CYS A 39 -9.22 0.76 11.20
C CYS A 39 -7.76 0.36 11.05
N ILE A 40 -6.91 1.07 11.75
CA ILE A 40 -5.49 0.75 11.91
C ILE A 40 -5.24 0.33 13.35
N LYS A 41 -4.55 -0.80 13.51
CA LYS A 41 -4.07 -1.32 14.78
C LYS A 41 -2.57 -1.47 14.69
N GLN A 42 -1.87 -0.81 15.60
CA GLN A 42 -0.43 -0.90 15.72
C GLN A 42 -0.10 -1.35 17.13
N GLY A 43 0.79 -2.32 17.23
CA GLY A 43 1.18 -2.89 18.51
C GLY A 43 2.56 -3.52 18.44
N GLN A 44 3.19 -3.59 19.59
CA GLN A 44 4.34 -4.45 19.82
C GLN A 44 3.81 -5.76 20.41
N SER A 45 4.23 -6.88 19.84
CA SER A 45 3.95 -8.20 20.38
C SER A 45 5.28 -8.86 20.73
N GLU A 46 5.41 -9.22 22.00
CA GLU A 46 6.62 -9.81 22.56
C GLU A 46 6.52 -11.33 22.57
N GLY A 47 7.66 -12.01 22.47
CA GLY A 47 7.76 -13.45 22.61
C GLY A 47 7.03 -14.26 21.53
N ILE A 48 6.90 -13.72 20.32
CA ILE A 48 6.30 -14.45 19.19
C ILE A 48 7.24 -15.57 18.78
N VAL A 49 6.72 -16.80 18.74
CA VAL A 49 7.44 -17.97 18.23
C VAL A 49 7.25 -18.08 16.72
N LEU A 50 8.32 -17.92 15.97
CA LEU A 50 8.38 -18.12 14.52
C LEU A 50 8.88 -19.53 14.21
N ASN A 51 8.00 -20.30 13.57
CA ASN A 51 8.36 -21.57 12.96
C ASN A 51 8.93 -21.30 11.56
N ILE A 52 10.19 -21.67 11.35
CA ILE A 52 10.84 -21.51 10.05
C ILE A 52 10.46 -22.65 9.11
N THR A 53 10.13 -22.30 7.88
CA THR A 53 9.88 -23.22 6.77
C THR A 53 10.72 -22.82 5.58
N ASP A 54 11.12 -23.81 4.77
CA ASP A 54 11.92 -23.62 3.55
C ASP A 54 13.18 -22.76 3.77
N PRO A 55 14.08 -23.15 4.69
CA PRO A 55 15.35 -22.44 4.86
C PRO A 55 16.18 -22.49 3.57
N VAL A 56 16.83 -21.39 3.25
CA VAL A 56 17.76 -21.24 2.14
C VAL A 56 19.05 -20.66 2.73
N PRO A 57 20.16 -21.42 2.80
CA PRO A 57 20.38 -22.78 2.28
C PRO A 57 19.56 -23.88 2.98
N ALA A 58 19.20 -24.94 2.25
CA ALA A 58 18.28 -26.01 2.69
C ALA A 58 18.70 -26.77 3.97
N ASN A 59 19.99 -26.80 4.29
CA ASN A 59 20.54 -27.45 5.48
C ASN A 59 21.44 -26.48 6.23
N PRO A 60 20.88 -25.53 6.99
CA PRO A 60 21.69 -24.61 7.77
C PRO A 60 22.36 -25.35 8.94
N THR A 61 23.57 -24.93 9.31
CA THR A 61 24.29 -25.54 10.44
C THR A 61 23.89 -24.84 11.74
N TYR A 62 23.36 -25.61 12.69
CA TYR A 62 22.92 -25.11 13.99
C TYR A 62 24.11 -24.84 14.95
N PRO A 63 23.99 -23.90 15.91
CA PRO A 63 22.83 -23.03 16.18
C PRO A 63 22.71 -21.87 15.19
N LEU A 64 21.47 -21.42 14.94
CA LEU A 64 21.20 -20.25 14.09
C LEU A 64 21.24 -18.98 14.94
N THR A 65 21.70 -17.89 14.35
CA THR A 65 21.71 -16.55 14.96
C THR A 65 20.71 -15.67 14.22
N PHE A 66 19.75 -15.09 14.93
CA PHE A 66 18.76 -14.20 14.34
C PHE A 66 19.41 -12.87 13.92
N ILE A 67 19.06 -12.35 12.74
CA ILE A 67 19.47 -11.01 12.29
C ILE A 67 18.25 -10.08 12.25
N SER A 68 17.21 -10.47 11.52
CA SER A 68 16.01 -9.65 11.37
C SER A 68 14.84 -10.47 10.84
N ALA A 69 13.62 -10.02 11.07
CA ALA A 69 12.44 -10.55 10.42
C ALA A 69 11.56 -9.42 9.89
N ARG A 70 10.99 -9.60 8.70
CA ARG A 70 10.10 -8.62 8.08
C ARG A 70 9.01 -9.28 7.25
N SER A 71 7.85 -8.63 7.17
CA SER A 71 6.77 -9.08 6.29
C SER A 71 7.20 -9.09 4.83
N THR A 72 6.90 -10.18 4.11
CA THR A 72 7.19 -10.33 2.68
C THR A 72 6.12 -9.72 1.79
N SER A 73 4.89 -9.65 2.29
CA SER A 73 3.72 -9.12 1.60
C SER A 73 3.09 -8.00 2.42
N SER A 74 2.50 -7.02 1.73
CA SER A 74 1.64 -6.00 2.34
C SER A 74 0.19 -6.45 2.48
N ILE A 75 -0.17 -7.60 1.92
CA ILE A 75 -1.51 -8.20 2.01
C ILE A 75 -1.46 -9.34 3.02
N GLY A 76 -2.29 -9.24 4.07
CA GLY A 76 -2.46 -10.28 5.08
C GLY A 76 -3.55 -11.26 4.65
N ASN A 77 -3.34 -12.54 4.92
CA ASN A 77 -4.35 -13.56 4.65
C ASN A 77 -5.36 -13.58 5.80
N VAL A 78 -6.65 -13.44 5.48
CA VAL A 78 -7.72 -13.50 6.47
C VAL A 78 -8.14 -14.96 6.63
N ALA A 79 -7.63 -15.62 7.67
CA ALA A 79 -7.85 -17.06 7.89
C ALA A 79 -9.27 -17.35 8.41
N ALA A 80 -9.77 -16.50 9.31
CA ALA A 80 -11.12 -16.60 9.84
C ALA A 80 -11.62 -15.20 10.22
N PHE A 81 -12.91 -14.95 10.00
CA PHE A 81 -13.57 -13.75 10.52
C PHE A 81 -14.99 -14.06 10.98
N GLN A 82 -15.45 -13.33 11.98
CA GLN A 82 -16.81 -13.34 12.50
C GLN A 82 -17.29 -11.90 12.65
N ILE A 83 -18.55 -11.66 12.32
CA ILE A 83 -19.16 -10.33 12.31
C ILE A 83 -20.46 -10.37 13.10
N ASP A 84 -20.41 -9.81 14.30
CA ASP A 84 -21.55 -9.73 15.21
C ASP A 84 -22.13 -8.33 15.18
N ARG A 85 -23.36 -8.18 14.69
CA ARG A 85 -24.04 -6.89 14.63
C ARG A 85 -24.42 -6.44 16.04
N LEU A 86 -24.15 -5.18 16.35
CA LEU A 86 -24.47 -4.60 17.66
C LEU A 86 -25.90 -4.05 17.65
N PRO A 87 -26.79 -4.48 18.58
CA PRO A 87 -28.17 -4.00 18.64
C PRO A 87 -28.26 -2.51 19.01
N ASP A 88 -27.28 -2.01 19.76
CA ASP A 88 -27.28 -0.64 20.30
C ASP A 88 -26.76 0.41 19.30
N ARG A 89 -26.13 -0.02 18.20
CA ARG A 89 -25.54 0.88 17.20
C ARG A 89 -25.86 0.40 15.79
N ALA A 90 -26.81 1.09 15.16
CA ALA A 90 -27.21 0.81 13.79
C ALA A 90 -26.00 0.81 12.85
N ASN A 91 -25.85 -0.26 12.06
CA ASN A 91 -24.78 -0.47 11.08
C ASN A 91 -23.35 -0.59 11.64
N CYS A 92 -23.17 -0.70 12.96
CA CYS A 92 -21.91 -1.11 13.55
C CYS A 92 -21.94 -2.61 13.86
N ALA A 93 -20.83 -3.29 13.61
CA ALA A 93 -20.64 -4.67 13.99
C ALA A 93 -19.27 -4.84 14.65
N ARG A 94 -19.20 -5.76 15.60
CA ARG A 94 -17.94 -6.27 16.13
C ARG A 94 -17.38 -7.23 15.09
N VAL A 95 -16.20 -6.92 14.58
CA VAL A 95 -15.47 -7.70 13.60
C VAL A 95 -14.31 -8.36 14.33
N GLN A 96 -14.39 -9.68 14.49
CA GLN A 96 -13.34 -10.51 15.04
C GLN A 96 -12.65 -11.21 13.89
N VAL A 97 -11.34 -11.04 13.75
CA VAL A 97 -10.60 -11.54 12.60
C VAL A 97 -9.24 -12.07 13.01
N THR A 98 -8.88 -13.21 12.44
CA THR A 98 -7.55 -13.81 12.54
C THR A 98 -6.82 -13.57 11.22
N VAL A 99 -5.73 -12.82 11.29
CA VAL A 99 -4.93 -12.42 10.13
C VAL A 99 -3.56 -13.10 10.20
N ASP A 100 -3.23 -13.81 9.13
CA ASP A 100 -1.91 -14.42 8.94
C ASP A 100 -1.02 -13.48 8.13
N ILE A 101 0.14 -13.16 8.70
CA ILE A 101 1.15 -12.27 8.14
C ILE A 101 2.34 -13.13 7.69
N PRO A 102 2.64 -13.21 6.38
CA PRO A 102 3.82 -13.91 5.91
C PRO A 102 5.07 -13.06 6.19
N VAL A 103 6.07 -13.69 6.82
CA VAL A 103 7.31 -13.06 7.29
C VAL A 103 8.51 -13.83 6.74
N GLU A 104 9.54 -13.11 6.33
CA GLU A 104 10.86 -13.65 6.00
C GLU A 104 11.79 -13.37 7.18
N VAL A 105 12.41 -14.43 7.68
CA VAL A 105 13.42 -14.38 8.73
C VAL A 105 14.79 -14.50 8.09
N VAL A 106 15.66 -13.54 8.39
CA VAL A 106 17.07 -13.55 8.00
C VAL A 106 17.89 -13.96 9.22
N TYR A 107 18.75 -14.95 9.05
CA TYR A 107 19.59 -15.50 10.10
C TYR A 107 21.00 -15.82 9.56
N THR A 108 21.95 -16.03 10.47
CA THR A 108 23.28 -16.56 10.14
C THR A 108 23.42 -17.94 10.77
N ASP A 109 23.99 -18.89 10.02
CA ASP A 109 24.31 -20.22 10.54
C ASP A 109 25.61 -20.22 11.38
N ALA A 110 25.93 -21.36 12.00
CA ALA A 110 27.15 -21.51 12.81
C ALA A 110 28.46 -21.39 12.00
N ASN A 111 28.39 -21.51 10.67
CA ASN A 111 29.54 -21.34 9.77
C ASN A 111 29.70 -19.90 9.27
N GLY A 112 28.86 -18.97 9.74
CA GLY A 112 28.88 -17.57 9.31
C GLY A 112 28.21 -17.31 7.96
N THR A 113 27.43 -18.26 7.43
CA THR A 113 26.70 -18.11 6.18
C THR A 113 25.30 -17.54 6.45
N GLU A 114 24.94 -16.48 5.74
CA GLU A 114 23.59 -15.90 5.82
C GLU A 114 22.58 -16.84 5.16
N GLY A 115 21.45 -17.02 5.84
CA GLY A 115 20.30 -17.78 5.37
C GLY A 115 19.00 -17.01 5.54
N LYS A 116 17.99 -17.47 4.82
CA LYS A 116 16.63 -16.94 4.85
C LYS A 116 15.65 -18.07 5.06
N ALA A 117 14.60 -17.85 5.83
CA ALA A 117 13.49 -18.78 5.95
C ALA A 117 12.17 -18.03 5.95
N ASN A 118 11.11 -18.73 5.57
CA ASN A 118 9.75 -18.23 5.65
C ASN A 118 9.17 -18.56 7.03
N ALA A 119 8.29 -17.69 7.53
CA ALA A 119 7.51 -17.89 8.73
C ALA A 119 6.14 -17.22 8.56
N VAL A 120 5.17 -17.61 9.38
CA VAL A 120 3.85 -16.99 9.41
C VAL A 120 3.54 -16.54 10.83
N VAL A 121 3.12 -15.28 10.97
CA VAL A 121 2.68 -14.69 12.24
C VAL A 121 1.17 -14.51 12.20
N THR A 122 0.47 -15.13 13.15
CA THR A 122 -0.99 -15.01 13.25
C THR A 122 -1.36 -13.99 14.32
N VAL A 123 -2.18 -13.00 13.96
CA VAL A 123 -2.67 -11.95 14.87
C VAL A 123 -4.19 -11.98 14.92
N ASN A 124 -4.73 -11.89 16.13
CA ASN A 124 -6.17 -11.79 16.36
C ASN A 124 -6.55 -10.35 16.64
N GLU A 125 -7.45 -9.80 15.84
CA GLU A 125 -7.99 -8.45 16.01
C GLU A 125 -9.48 -8.51 16.35
N ASP A 126 -9.90 -7.62 17.23
CA ASP A 126 -11.28 -7.49 17.69
C ASP A 126 -11.64 -6.00 17.74
N VAL A 127 -12.38 -5.55 16.73
CA VAL A 127 -12.64 -4.13 16.49
C VAL A 127 -14.10 -3.91 16.13
N ILE A 128 -14.60 -2.70 16.41
CA ILE A 128 -15.94 -2.30 15.97
C ILE A 128 -15.78 -1.48 14.70
N LEU A 129 -16.40 -1.94 13.61
CA LEU A 129 -16.39 -1.27 12.31
C LEU A 129 -17.83 -1.04 11.84
N PHE A 130 -17.99 -0.03 10.99
CA PHE A 130 -19.21 0.14 10.23
C PHE A 130 -19.29 -0.94 9.14
N VAL A 131 -20.28 -1.82 9.26
CA VAL A 131 -20.53 -2.90 8.31
C VAL A 131 -21.92 -2.68 7.68
N PRO A 132 -22.00 -2.46 6.35
CA PRO A 132 -23.26 -2.22 5.68
C PRO A 132 -24.24 -3.39 5.85
N GLN A 133 -25.51 -3.14 5.57
CA GLN A 133 -26.52 -4.20 5.57
C GLN A 133 -26.20 -5.25 4.49
N PRO A 134 -26.54 -6.53 4.71
CA PRO A 134 -26.30 -7.57 3.72
C PRO A 134 -26.99 -7.22 2.40
N SER A 135 -26.29 -7.38 1.29
CA SER A 135 -26.82 -7.12 -0.05
C SER A 135 -26.54 -8.32 -0.95
N VAL A 136 -27.09 -8.32 -2.16
CA VAL A 136 -26.81 -9.37 -3.17
C VAL A 136 -25.30 -9.42 -3.48
N MET A 137 -24.62 -8.28 -3.42
CA MET A 137 -23.16 -8.22 -3.45
C MET A 137 -22.62 -8.39 -2.02
N PRO A 138 -21.80 -9.43 -1.75
CA PRO A 138 -21.22 -9.62 -0.43
C PRO A 138 -20.18 -8.53 -0.14
N TYR A 139 -20.01 -8.20 1.14
CA TYR A 139 -18.86 -7.47 1.62
C TYR A 139 -17.74 -8.44 1.98
N GLU A 140 -16.51 -7.94 1.87
CA GLU A 140 -15.29 -8.69 2.17
C GLU A 140 -14.47 -7.92 3.20
N VAL A 141 -13.73 -8.65 4.03
CA VAL A 141 -12.76 -8.09 4.96
C VAL A 141 -11.38 -8.21 4.31
N GLN A 142 -10.72 -7.09 4.05
CA GLN A 142 -9.36 -7.06 3.54
C GLN A 142 -8.41 -6.58 4.63
N ALA A 143 -7.29 -7.28 4.82
CA ALA A 143 -6.24 -6.91 5.75
C ALA A 143 -4.98 -6.47 4.99
N VAL A 144 -4.51 -5.26 5.27
CA VAL A 144 -3.19 -4.78 4.86
C VAL A 144 -2.28 -4.84 6.07
N VAL A 145 -1.15 -5.52 5.95
CA VAL A 145 -0.29 -5.88 7.09
C VAL A 145 1.14 -5.44 6.87
N SER A 146 1.83 -5.17 7.98
CA SER A 146 3.26 -4.95 8.01
C SER A 146 3.79 -5.44 9.35
N ALA A 147 4.85 -6.23 9.34
CA ALA A 147 5.49 -6.72 10.55
C ALA A 147 7.00 -6.57 10.41
N VAL A 148 7.66 -6.07 11.45
CA VAL A 148 9.12 -5.92 11.49
C VAL A 148 9.65 -6.26 12.86
N SER A 149 10.80 -6.94 12.87
CA SER A 149 11.52 -7.30 14.07
C SER A 149 13.03 -7.14 13.86
N PRO A 150 13.68 -6.26 14.64
CA PRO A 150 15.13 -6.09 14.57
C PRO A 150 15.89 -7.08 15.46
N GLU A 151 15.23 -7.72 16.42
CA GLU A 151 15.88 -8.54 17.44
C GLU A 151 15.09 -9.81 17.74
N GLY A 152 15.82 -10.88 18.06
CA GLY A 152 15.26 -12.21 18.24
C GLY A 152 16.28 -13.18 18.82
N THR A 153 15.77 -14.24 19.42
CA THR A 153 16.59 -15.31 20.00
C THR A 153 16.23 -16.64 19.37
N PHE A 154 17.25 -17.47 19.12
CA PHE A 154 17.05 -18.81 18.57
C PHE A 154 16.91 -19.82 19.70
N ASN A 155 15.81 -20.57 19.70
CA ASN A 155 15.62 -21.70 20.60
C ASN A 155 16.09 -23.00 19.92
N ALA A 156 17.25 -23.49 20.36
CA ALA A 156 17.86 -24.71 19.83
C ALA A 156 17.11 -26.01 20.18
N SER A 157 16.17 -25.98 21.13
CA SER A 157 15.39 -27.17 21.51
C SER A 157 14.29 -27.49 20.51
N ASP A 158 13.65 -26.44 19.98
CA ASP A 158 12.47 -26.54 19.11
C ASP A 158 12.75 -26.07 17.67
N ASN A 159 13.97 -25.61 17.37
CA ASN A 159 14.36 -24.99 16.10
C ASN A 159 13.46 -23.82 15.69
N THR A 160 13.07 -22.99 16.65
CA THR A 160 12.21 -21.82 16.45
C THR A 160 12.93 -20.53 16.83
N PHE A 161 12.48 -19.41 16.27
CA PHE A 161 12.92 -18.09 16.71
C PHE A 161 11.87 -17.47 17.62
N VAL A 162 12.29 -16.93 18.77
CA VAL A 162 11.45 -16.13 19.65
C VAL A 162 11.82 -14.67 19.44
N VAL A 163 10.88 -13.88 18.93
CA VAL A 163 11.12 -12.49 18.51
C VAL A 163 10.11 -11.55 19.12
N ASP A 164 10.53 -10.29 19.27
CA ASP A 164 9.64 -9.18 19.55
C ASP A 164 9.39 -8.43 18.25
N MET A 165 8.12 -8.30 17.85
CA MET A 165 7.75 -7.71 16.56
C MET A 165 6.84 -6.51 16.73
N CYS A 166 7.09 -5.47 15.93
CA CYS A 166 6.16 -4.38 15.70
C CYS A 166 5.23 -4.76 14.55
N ILE A 167 3.93 -4.86 14.83
CA ILE A 167 2.93 -5.26 13.85
C ILE A 167 1.94 -4.12 13.63
N THR A 168 1.67 -3.84 12.36
CA THR A 168 0.60 -2.95 11.91
C THR A 168 -0.39 -3.74 11.07
N VAL A 169 -1.66 -3.74 11.48
CA VAL A 169 -2.77 -4.34 10.73
C VAL A 169 -3.77 -3.23 10.41
N ILE A 170 -4.07 -3.06 9.13
CA ILE A 170 -5.15 -2.21 8.65
C ILE A 170 -6.25 -3.12 8.13
N LEU A 171 -7.38 -3.14 8.83
CA LEU A 171 -8.57 -3.87 8.41
C LEU A 171 -9.48 -2.93 7.62
N LYS A 172 -10.03 -3.42 6.52
CA LYS A 172 -10.93 -2.68 5.63
C LYS A 172 -12.16 -3.53 5.34
N ILE A 173 -13.34 -2.95 5.45
CA ILE A 173 -14.57 -3.54 4.94
C ILE A 173 -14.79 -3.00 3.53
N ILE A 174 -14.75 -3.89 2.54
CA ILE A 174 -14.81 -3.52 1.12
C ILE A 174 -15.99 -4.20 0.42
N ILE A 175 -16.49 -3.55 -0.63
CA ILE A 175 -17.40 -4.16 -1.61
C ILE A 175 -16.89 -3.79 -3.00
N ASN A 176 -16.91 -4.74 -3.92
CA ASN A 176 -16.69 -4.47 -5.34
C ASN A 176 -17.94 -3.76 -5.90
N VAL A 177 -17.78 -2.54 -6.39
CA VAL A 177 -18.87 -1.72 -6.93
C VAL A 177 -18.54 -1.24 -8.32
N ASP A 178 -19.59 -1.07 -9.12
CA ASP A 178 -19.51 -0.45 -10.44
C ASP A 178 -19.90 1.02 -10.33
N LEU A 179 -18.93 1.90 -10.58
CA LEU A 179 -19.11 3.35 -10.53
C LEU A 179 -19.30 3.89 -11.94
N LEU A 180 -20.40 4.62 -12.14
CA LEU A 180 -20.65 5.34 -13.38
C LEU A 180 -20.01 6.72 -13.29
N LEU A 181 -18.94 6.94 -14.06
CA LEU A 181 -18.19 8.20 -14.10
C LEU A 181 -18.37 8.90 -15.45
N PRO A 182 -18.61 10.21 -15.48
CA PRO A 182 -18.47 10.99 -16.71
C PRO A 182 -16.98 11.12 -17.06
N SER A 183 -16.59 10.81 -18.31
CA SER A 183 -15.20 10.90 -18.75
C SER A 183 -15.03 11.91 -19.89
N TYR A 184 -13.84 12.50 -19.98
CA TYR A 184 -13.41 13.33 -21.11
C TYR A 184 -12.83 12.48 -22.26
N GLY A 185 -12.96 11.14 -22.20
CA GLY A 185 -12.40 10.18 -23.15
C GLY A 185 -11.10 9.52 -22.67
N TYR A 186 -10.41 8.83 -23.58
CA TYR A 186 -9.20 8.06 -23.28
C TYR A 186 -7.95 8.93 -23.18
N CYS A 187 -7.03 8.54 -22.29
CA CYS A 187 -5.69 9.13 -22.25
C CYS A 187 -4.90 8.72 -23.51
N VAL A 188 -4.18 9.68 -24.11
CA VAL A 188 -3.24 9.38 -25.20
C VAL A 188 -1.98 8.76 -24.59
N ILE A 189 -1.61 7.56 -25.03
CA ILE A 189 -0.35 6.91 -24.63
C ILE A 189 0.76 7.49 -25.50
N PRO A 190 1.75 8.21 -24.94
CA PRO A 190 2.84 8.74 -25.73
C PRO A 190 3.73 7.60 -26.25
N PRO A 191 4.36 7.75 -27.44
CA PRO A 191 5.31 6.76 -27.93
C PRO A 191 6.51 6.65 -26.97
N ALA A 192 6.96 5.42 -26.73
CA ALA A 192 8.15 5.16 -25.94
C ALA A 192 9.39 5.72 -26.64
N GLN A 193 10.27 6.37 -25.88
CA GLN A 193 11.58 6.77 -26.35
C GLN A 193 12.59 5.79 -25.76
N GLU A 194 13.31 5.08 -26.62
CA GLU A 194 14.37 4.18 -26.18
C GLU A 194 15.48 4.99 -25.49
N TYR A 195 15.94 4.50 -24.34
CA TYR A 195 17.09 5.06 -23.65
C TYR A 195 18.37 4.59 -24.37
N THR A 196 18.83 5.37 -25.35
CA THR A 196 20.18 5.19 -25.90
C THR A 196 21.18 5.80 -24.92
N GLN A 197 22.08 4.97 -24.39
CA GLN A 197 23.18 5.40 -23.53
C GLN A 197 24.18 6.27 -24.32
N GLU A 198 23.91 7.56 -24.46
CA GLU A 198 24.98 8.54 -24.57
C GLU A 198 25.25 9.10 -23.17
N VAL A 199 26.24 8.50 -22.53
CA VAL A 199 26.53 8.48 -21.08
C VAL A 199 26.80 9.85 -20.44
N CYS A 200 26.78 10.98 -21.18
CA CYS A 200 27.36 12.23 -20.64
C CYS A 200 26.60 13.55 -20.86
N ALA A 201 25.34 13.57 -21.33
CA ALA A 201 24.64 14.86 -21.53
C ALA A 201 23.68 15.25 -20.39
N GLY A 202 22.95 14.29 -19.79
CA GLY A 202 21.82 14.60 -18.90
C GLY A 202 22.12 14.70 -17.40
N PHE A 203 23.34 14.35 -16.95
CA PHE A 203 23.69 14.37 -15.52
C PHE A 203 24.01 15.79 -15.01
N PHE A 204 24.34 16.73 -15.90
CA PHE A 204 24.73 18.11 -15.54
C PHE A 204 23.58 19.14 -15.59
N GLU A 205 22.37 18.75 -15.99
CA GLU A 205 21.23 19.69 -16.11
C GLU A 205 20.12 19.48 -15.07
N LEU A 206 20.33 18.62 -14.07
CA LEU A 206 19.39 18.50 -12.95
C LEU A 206 19.91 19.23 -11.71
N PRO A 207 19.17 20.23 -11.18
CA PRO A 207 19.50 20.84 -9.90
C PRO A 207 19.31 19.85 -8.75
N LEU A 208 20.20 19.97 -7.77
CA LEU A 208 20.44 19.02 -6.67
C LEU A 208 19.31 18.88 -5.63
N TYR A 209 18.23 19.66 -5.69
CA TYR A 209 17.05 19.53 -4.81
C TYR A 209 15.77 19.95 -5.54
N PRO A 210 14.60 19.35 -5.23
CA PRO A 210 13.32 19.72 -5.83
C PRO A 210 12.92 21.12 -5.37
N GLN A 211 12.98 22.10 -6.29
CA GLN A 211 12.35 23.39 -6.05
C GLN A 211 10.86 23.27 -6.34
N GLY A 212 10.07 23.16 -5.28
CA GLY A 212 8.69 23.60 -5.34
C GLY A 212 8.67 25.11 -5.51
N ASN A 213 8.09 25.59 -6.60
CA ASN A 213 7.34 26.83 -6.49
C ASN A 213 6.31 26.96 -7.60
N ALA A 214 5.12 27.35 -7.16
CA ALA A 214 4.15 28.00 -7.99
C ALA A 214 4.82 29.16 -8.73
N ASN A 215 4.68 29.18 -10.05
CA ASN A 215 4.69 30.42 -10.82
C ASN A 215 3.81 30.21 -12.05
N CYS A 216 2.56 30.61 -11.86
CA CYS A 216 1.79 31.33 -12.86
C CYS A 216 2.71 32.24 -13.70
N GLY A 217 2.78 31.98 -15.00
CA GLY A 217 3.60 32.80 -15.89
C GLY A 217 3.47 32.41 -17.35
N ASN A 218 2.38 32.81 -18.00
CA ASN A 218 2.49 33.72 -19.14
C ASN A 218 1.10 34.18 -19.64
N GLY A 219 0.90 35.49 -19.76
CA GLY A 219 -0.25 36.02 -20.49
C GLY A 219 -0.79 37.39 -20.09
N CYS A 220 -0.07 38.23 -19.35
CA CYS A 220 -0.46 39.64 -19.20
C CYS A 220 0.45 40.53 -20.05
N ASN A 221 0.07 40.71 -21.31
CA ASN A 221 0.47 41.89 -22.08
C ASN A 221 -0.78 42.51 -22.70
N ASN A 222 -1.29 43.57 -22.07
CA ASN A 222 -1.63 44.83 -22.71
C ASN A 222 -2.38 45.76 -21.74
N ASN A 223 -1.73 46.89 -21.44
CA ASN A 223 -2.30 48.22 -21.26
C ASN A 223 -3.46 48.40 -20.26
N CYS A 224 -3.16 49.04 -19.12
CA CYS A 224 -3.94 50.19 -18.64
C CYS A 224 -3.18 50.98 -17.57
N ASN A 225 -2.58 52.04 -18.09
CA ASN A 225 -2.10 53.28 -17.51
C ASN A 225 -2.79 53.80 -16.22
N ASN A 226 -1.99 54.51 -15.43
CA ASN A 226 -2.28 55.60 -14.49
C ASN A 226 -2.66 55.36 -13.02
N ASN A 227 -1.68 55.79 -12.20
CA ASN A 227 -1.77 56.59 -10.97
C ASN A 227 -2.10 55.92 -9.64
N CYS A 228 -1.01 55.70 -8.90
CA CYS A 228 -0.91 55.92 -7.46
C CYS A 228 -1.68 57.18 -7.01
N LYS A 229 -2.63 56.99 -6.08
CA LYS A 229 -2.70 57.66 -4.78
C LYS A 229 -3.40 56.74 -3.80
#